data_AF-A0A0K8TBZ2-F1
#
_entry.id   AF-A0A0K8TBZ2-F1
#
_cell.length_a   1.000
_cell.length_b   1.000
_cell.length_c   1.000
_cell.angle_alpha   90.00
_cell.angle_beta   90.00
_cell.angle_gamma   90.00
#
_symmetry.space_group_name_H-M   'P 1'
#
loop_
_entity.id
_entity.type
_entity.pdbx_description
1 polymer ?
#
loop_
_entity_poly.entity_id
_entity_poly.type
_entity_poly.pdbx_seq_one_letter_code
_entity_poly.pdbx_strand_id
1 'polypeptide(L)'
;SKWKFFYDTLLMTSNRVEGRFESIAEDIVAANNLPEPVPFKQCGLDVMTFRGRICPYDKANKSKQLNSIEIQGMYESEYAILELDVSEVENFAIFPGQVIVFEGVLVGKNIRAKKLYTSCVQKIAPPPSIEKPVQILVAAGPFALSDTLSYEPLNELIDLVKKDQPNILVLVGPLVDATHPKIAQGQIAETFSDYYSRMVQKIGDALDGLNIKVAVIASSKDANNLPVYPTPP
;
A
#
# COMPACT_ATOMS: atom_id res chain seq x y z
N SER A 1 -19.40 3.61 9.14
CA SER A 1 -18.96 2.71 8.06
C SER A 1 -19.06 1.28 8.55
N LYS A 2 -20.04 0.48 8.10
CA LYS A 2 -20.10 -0.96 8.47
C LYS A 2 -19.38 -1.78 7.40
N TRP A 3 -18.61 -2.77 7.81
CA TRP A 3 -18.05 -3.79 6.91
C TRP A 3 -19.20 -4.41 6.10
N LYS A 4 -19.04 -4.46 4.76
CA LYS A 4 -20.12 -4.94 3.88
C LYS A 4 -20.29 -6.46 3.98
N PHE A 5 -19.19 -7.23 4.05
CA PHE A 5 -19.16 -8.67 4.26
C PHE A 5 -17.85 -9.09 4.95
N PHE A 6 -17.90 -10.13 5.78
CA PHE A 6 -16.72 -10.70 6.48
C PHE A 6 -16.27 -12.03 5.87
N TYR A 7 -16.57 -12.23 4.59
CA TYR A 7 -16.10 -13.34 3.79
C TYR A 7 -15.89 -12.84 2.36
N ASP A 8 -14.85 -13.35 1.71
CA ASP A 8 -14.63 -13.20 0.29
C ASP A 8 -14.55 -14.59 -0.33
N THR A 9 -15.02 -14.73 -1.56
CA THR A 9 -14.75 -15.94 -2.34
C THR A 9 -13.45 -15.75 -3.12
N LEU A 10 -12.68 -16.82 -3.31
CA LEU A 10 -11.45 -16.78 -4.11
C LEU A 10 -11.69 -16.17 -5.49
N LEU A 11 -12.84 -16.48 -6.10
CA LEU A 11 -13.24 -15.95 -7.40
C LEU A 11 -13.47 -14.43 -7.38
N MET A 12 -14.19 -13.91 -6.38
CA MET A 12 -14.44 -12.47 -6.26
C MET A 12 -13.16 -11.69 -6.01
N THR A 13 -12.30 -12.20 -5.12
CA THR A 13 -11.00 -11.59 -4.83
C THR A 13 -10.12 -11.59 -6.08
N SER A 14 -10.04 -12.73 -6.78
CA SER A 14 -9.30 -12.86 -8.03
C SER A 14 -9.78 -11.84 -9.05
N ASN A 15 -11.07 -11.83 -9.39
CA ASN A 15 -11.62 -10.93 -10.41
C ASN A 15 -11.38 -9.44 -10.10
N ARG A 16 -11.51 -9.03 -8.83
CA ARG A 16 -11.27 -7.64 -8.43
C ARG A 16 -9.80 -7.25 -8.55
N VAL A 17 -8.91 -8.15 -8.16
CA VAL A 17 -7.46 -7.94 -8.19
C VAL A 17 -6.95 -7.92 -9.63
N GLU A 18 -7.36 -8.89 -10.44
CA GLU A 18 -6.96 -8.97 -11.86
C GLU A 18 -7.46 -7.77 -12.66
N GLY A 19 -8.72 -7.34 -12.47
CA GLY A 19 -9.22 -6.14 -13.14
C GLY A 19 -8.42 -4.88 -12.78
N ARG A 20 -7.88 -4.79 -11.56
CA ARG A 20 -7.00 -3.69 -11.18
C ARG A 20 -5.62 -3.80 -11.83
N PHE A 21 -5.07 -5.00 -11.97
CA PHE A 21 -3.78 -5.21 -12.63
C PHE A 21 -3.83 -4.88 -14.12
N GLU A 22 -4.92 -5.24 -14.81
CA GLU A 22 -5.12 -4.86 -16.20
C GLU A 22 -5.18 -3.34 -16.37
N SER A 23 -5.97 -2.65 -15.54
CA SER A 23 -6.05 -1.18 -15.56
C SER A 23 -4.68 -0.51 -15.31
N ILE A 24 -3.84 -1.05 -14.42
CA ILE A 24 -2.49 -0.52 -14.20
C ILE A 24 -1.61 -0.73 -15.44
N ALA A 25 -1.69 -1.90 -16.09
CA ALA A 25 -0.93 -2.15 -17.31
C ALA A 25 -1.35 -1.22 -18.44
N GLU A 26 -2.66 -0.98 -18.61
CA GLU A 26 -3.21 -0.01 -19.57
C GLU A 26 -2.72 1.42 -19.30
N ASP A 27 -2.72 1.84 -18.03
CA ASP A 27 -2.20 3.16 -17.63
C ASP A 27 -0.70 3.30 -17.97
N ILE A 28 0.10 2.24 -17.79
CA ILE A 28 1.52 2.22 -18.16
C ILE A 28 1.71 2.30 -19.68
N VAL A 29 0.94 1.53 -20.46
CA VAL A 29 0.96 1.56 -21.93
C VAL A 29 0.63 2.97 -22.44
N ALA A 30 -0.47 3.55 -21.96
CA ALA A 30 -0.93 4.87 -22.37
C ALA A 30 0.06 5.98 -21.98
N ALA A 31 0.59 5.95 -20.75
CA ALA A 31 1.53 6.98 -20.27
C ALA A 31 2.85 6.99 -21.05
N ASN A 32 3.26 5.85 -21.63
CA ASN A 32 4.52 5.71 -22.36
C ASN A 32 4.33 5.64 -23.89
N ASN A 33 3.09 5.80 -24.40
CA ASN A 33 2.74 5.67 -25.82
C ASN A 33 3.24 4.36 -26.46
N LEU A 34 3.07 3.24 -25.75
CA LEU A 34 3.57 1.94 -26.21
C LEU A 34 2.61 1.29 -27.22
N PRO A 35 3.13 0.42 -28.12
CA PRO A 35 2.30 -0.48 -28.91
C PRO A 35 1.41 -1.38 -28.03
N GLU A 36 0.35 -1.91 -28.63
CA GLU A 36 -0.54 -2.86 -27.94
C GLU A 36 0.26 -4.10 -27.48
N PRO A 37 0.21 -4.45 -26.18
CA PRO A 37 0.93 -5.61 -25.69
C PRO A 37 0.41 -6.92 -26.29
N VAL A 38 1.31 -7.82 -26.66
CA VAL A 38 0.99 -9.15 -27.18
C VAL A 38 0.96 -10.20 -26.06
N PRO A 39 0.19 -11.29 -26.22
CA PRO A 39 0.13 -12.35 -25.23
C PRO A 39 1.41 -13.22 -25.22
N PHE A 40 1.67 -13.92 -24.11
CA PHE A 40 2.83 -14.81 -23.88
C PHE A 40 2.82 -16.11 -24.71
N LYS A 41 2.19 -16.07 -25.89
CA LYS A 41 2.13 -17.14 -26.89
C LYS A 41 2.65 -16.67 -28.25
N GLN A 42 2.84 -15.37 -28.43
CA GLN A 42 3.35 -14.80 -29.66
C GLN A 42 4.88 -14.82 -29.64
N CYS A 43 5.44 -15.91 -30.14
CA CYS A 43 6.88 -16.04 -30.37
C CYS A 43 7.29 -15.31 -31.65
N GLY A 44 8.47 -14.69 -31.63
CA GLY A 44 9.00 -13.95 -32.77
C GLY A 44 10.46 -13.60 -32.58
N LEU A 45 11.10 -13.13 -33.64
CA LEU A 45 12.45 -12.55 -33.57
C LEU A 45 12.42 -11.04 -33.35
N ASP A 46 11.28 -10.41 -33.63
CA ASP A 46 11.08 -8.98 -33.45
C ASP A 46 10.83 -8.63 -31.98
N VAL A 47 11.23 -7.42 -31.61
CA VAL A 47 10.94 -6.86 -30.28
C VAL A 47 9.46 -6.51 -30.21
N MET A 48 8.78 -7.07 -29.22
CA MET A 48 7.35 -6.86 -28.97
C MET A 48 7.12 -6.31 -27.57
N THR A 49 5.97 -5.67 -27.39
CA THR A 49 5.52 -5.18 -26.08
C THR A 49 4.75 -6.29 -25.38
N PHE A 50 5.04 -6.52 -24.11
CA PHE A 50 4.43 -7.53 -23.26
C PHE A 50 3.96 -6.88 -21.95
N ARG A 51 2.96 -7.48 -21.30
CA ARG A 51 2.49 -7.06 -19.97
C ARG A 51 2.33 -8.26 -19.04
N GLY A 52 2.64 -8.07 -17.77
CA GLY A 52 2.53 -9.13 -16.78
C GLY A 52 2.80 -8.65 -15.36
N ARG A 53 2.76 -9.60 -14.43
CA ARG A 53 2.98 -9.39 -13.02
C ARG A 53 4.16 -10.22 -12.54
N ILE A 54 5.06 -9.59 -11.80
CA ILE A 54 6.22 -10.27 -11.19
C ILE A 54 5.72 -11.29 -10.17
N CYS A 55 6.10 -12.55 -10.35
CA CYS A 55 5.75 -13.60 -9.41
C CYS A 55 6.52 -13.44 -8.08
N PRO A 56 5.96 -13.93 -6.97
CA PRO A 56 6.70 -14.05 -5.72
C PRO A 56 7.96 -14.90 -5.90
N TYR A 57 9.03 -14.51 -5.21
CA TYR A 57 10.24 -15.30 -5.21
C TYR A 57 10.02 -16.63 -4.49
N ASP A 58 10.12 -17.74 -5.23
CA ASP A 58 10.10 -19.09 -4.68
C ASP A 58 11.54 -19.62 -4.51
N LYS A 59 11.92 -19.94 -3.27
CA LYS A 59 13.22 -20.55 -2.97
C LYS A 59 13.36 -21.96 -3.56
N ALA A 60 12.27 -22.70 -3.69
CA ALA A 60 12.27 -24.07 -4.20
C ALA A 60 12.38 -24.11 -5.74
N ASN A 61 11.76 -23.14 -6.42
CA ASN A 61 11.74 -23.02 -7.88
C ASN A 61 12.60 -21.86 -8.40
N LYS A 62 13.63 -21.46 -7.63
CA LYS A 62 14.53 -20.37 -8.03
C LYS A 62 15.14 -20.66 -9.39
N SER A 63 14.97 -19.75 -10.35
CA SER A 63 15.72 -19.84 -11.61
C SER A 63 17.21 -19.87 -11.29
N LYS A 64 17.93 -20.79 -11.93
CA LYS A 64 19.37 -20.95 -11.74
C LYS A 64 20.17 -19.77 -12.31
N GLN A 65 19.53 -18.93 -13.11
CA GLN A 65 20.14 -17.74 -13.72
C GLN A 65 19.97 -16.53 -12.80
N LEU A 66 21.05 -15.78 -12.61
CA LEU A 66 21.09 -14.64 -11.67
C LEU A 66 20.08 -13.53 -12.01
N ASN A 67 19.73 -13.38 -13.29
CA ASN A 67 18.89 -12.32 -13.84
C ASN A 67 17.60 -12.85 -14.47
N SER A 68 17.14 -14.06 -14.08
CA SER A 68 15.89 -14.63 -14.56
C SER A 68 14.85 -14.64 -13.43
N ILE A 69 13.67 -14.12 -13.72
CA ILE A 69 12.58 -13.95 -12.76
C ILE A 69 11.29 -14.47 -13.38
N GLU A 70 10.43 -15.10 -12.59
CA GLU A 70 9.13 -15.55 -13.10
C GLU A 70 8.17 -14.37 -13.29
N ILE A 71 7.52 -14.36 -14.46
CA ILE A 71 6.48 -13.40 -14.78
C ILE A 71 5.21 -14.13 -15.18
N GLN A 72 4.10 -13.72 -14.58
CA GLN A 72 2.76 -14.16 -14.94
C GLN A 72 2.18 -13.22 -15.98
N GLY A 73 1.76 -13.74 -17.13
CA GLY A 73 1.04 -12.97 -18.14
C GLY A 73 -0.36 -12.58 -17.67
N MET A 74 -0.96 -11.60 -18.34
CA MET A 74 -2.33 -11.15 -18.03
C MET A 74 -3.40 -12.02 -18.72
N TYR A 75 -4.67 -11.59 -18.74
CA TYR A 75 -5.80 -12.41 -19.19
C TYR A 75 -5.61 -13.06 -20.57
N GLU A 76 -5.13 -12.28 -21.56
CA GLU A 76 -4.91 -12.76 -22.94
C GLU A 76 -3.79 -13.80 -23.08
N SER A 77 -2.89 -13.81 -22.09
CA SER A 77 -1.83 -14.80 -21.94
C SER A 77 -2.28 -16.02 -21.15
N GLU A 78 -3.58 -16.12 -20.80
CA GLU A 78 -4.16 -17.20 -19.99
C GLU A 78 -3.43 -17.39 -18.65
N TYR A 79 -2.90 -16.29 -18.11
CA TYR A 79 -2.08 -16.28 -16.90
C TYR A 79 -0.84 -17.20 -16.94
N ALA A 80 -0.32 -17.49 -18.14
CA ALA A 80 0.88 -18.28 -18.33
C ALA A 80 2.07 -17.68 -17.58
N ILE A 81 2.84 -18.55 -16.92
CA ILE A 81 4.06 -18.17 -16.21
C ILE A 81 5.25 -18.54 -17.08
N LEU A 82 6.09 -17.55 -17.38
CA LEU A 82 7.33 -17.70 -18.15
C LEU A 82 8.52 -17.15 -17.39
N GLU A 83 9.73 -17.50 -17.84
CA GLU A 83 10.95 -16.86 -17.38
C GLU A 83 11.15 -15.51 -18.08
N LEU A 84 11.45 -14.47 -17.31
CA LEU A 84 11.85 -13.16 -17.76
C LEU A 84 13.35 -12.97 -17.51
N ASP A 85 14.14 -13.03 -18.57
CA ASP A 85 15.56 -12.70 -18.55
C ASP A 85 15.74 -11.18 -18.65
N VAL A 86 16.19 -10.56 -17.56
CA VAL A 86 16.46 -9.11 -17.45
C VAL A 86 17.95 -8.78 -17.57
N SER A 87 18.78 -9.70 -18.07
CA SER A 87 20.23 -9.49 -18.20
C SER A 87 20.62 -8.33 -19.12
N GLU A 88 19.76 -7.97 -20.07
CA GLU A 88 19.97 -6.84 -20.99
C GLU A 88 19.29 -5.54 -20.53
N VAL A 89 18.66 -5.53 -19.36
CA VAL A 89 18.04 -4.33 -18.79
C VAL A 89 19.05 -3.62 -17.89
N GLU A 90 19.52 -2.45 -18.29
CA GLU A 90 20.61 -1.73 -17.60
C GLU A 90 20.28 -1.37 -16.14
N ASN A 91 19.07 -0.86 -15.88
CA ASN A 91 18.64 -0.42 -14.55
C ASN A 91 17.17 -0.78 -14.33
N PHE A 92 16.90 -1.54 -13.27
CA PHE A 92 15.54 -1.88 -12.89
C PHE A 92 15.40 -2.03 -11.37
N ALA A 93 14.19 -1.76 -10.89
CA ALA A 93 13.76 -2.06 -9.54
C ALA A 93 12.40 -2.74 -9.63
N ILE A 94 12.35 -3.99 -9.21
CA ILE A 94 11.13 -4.79 -9.26
C ILE A 94 10.86 -5.51 -7.95
N PHE A 95 9.59 -5.78 -7.67
CA PHE A 95 9.14 -6.47 -6.46
C PHE A 95 7.99 -7.45 -6.74
N PRO A 96 7.80 -8.47 -5.88
CA PRO A 96 6.69 -9.42 -5.98
C PRO A 96 5.32 -8.75 -6.10
N GLY A 97 4.53 -9.17 -7.08
CA GLY A 97 3.19 -8.65 -7.34
C GLY A 97 3.15 -7.36 -8.14
N GLN A 98 4.30 -6.80 -8.53
CA GLN A 98 4.34 -5.59 -9.36
C GLN A 98 3.85 -5.87 -10.78
N VAL A 99 2.95 -5.02 -11.27
CA VAL A 99 2.53 -4.98 -12.67
C VAL A 99 3.58 -4.23 -13.47
N ILE A 100 4.03 -4.82 -14.57
CA ILE A 100 4.98 -4.21 -15.48
C ILE A 100 4.53 -4.37 -16.94
N VAL A 101 4.96 -3.43 -17.77
CA VAL A 101 4.94 -3.53 -19.23
C VAL A 101 6.39 -3.51 -19.69
N PHE A 102 6.74 -4.26 -20.73
CA PHE A 102 8.14 -4.37 -21.15
C PHE A 102 8.27 -4.68 -22.63
N GLU A 103 9.40 -4.28 -23.20
CA GLU A 103 9.82 -4.65 -24.54
C GLU A 103 10.74 -5.85 -24.45
N GLY A 104 10.54 -6.86 -25.29
CA GLY A 104 11.38 -8.05 -25.29
C GLY A 104 11.17 -8.96 -26.49
N VAL A 105 11.85 -10.10 -26.47
CA VAL A 105 11.72 -11.15 -27.48
C VAL A 105 11.39 -12.46 -26.79
N LEU A 106 10.28 -13.09 -27.16
CA LEU A 106 9.87 -14.40 -26.65
C LEU A 106 10.48 -15.51 -27.50
N VAL A 107 11.38 -16.31 -26.90
CA VAL A 107 12.00 -17.48 -27.52
C VAL A 107 11.69 -18.72 -26.67
N GLY A 108 10.81 -19.58 -27.18
CA GLY A 108 10.37 -20.76 -26.46
C GLY A 108 9.55 -20.39 -25.22
N LYS A 109 10.12 -20.58 -24.03
CA LYS A 109 9.48 -20.26 -22.73
C LYS A 109 10.20 -19.17 -21.95
N ASN A 110 11.14 -18.48 -22.59
CA ASN A 110 11.93 -17.42 -21.98
C ASN A 110 11.72 -16.14 -22.77
N ILE A 111 11.34 -15.07 -22.08
CA ILE A 111 11.26 -13.74 -22.65
C ILE A 111 12.50 -12.98 -22.23
N ARG A 112 13.29 -12.55 -23.21
CA ARG A 112 14.41 -11.66 -22.94
C ARG A 112 13.95 -10.21 -22.99
N ALA A 113 13.92 -9.56 -21.84
CA ALA A 113 13.56 -8.15 -21.72
C ALA A 113 14.71 -7.27 -22.23
N LYS A 114 14.34 -6.23 -22.98
CA LYS A 114 15.23 -5.14 -23.41
C LYS A 114 14.98 -3.88 -22.60
N LYS A 115 13.72 -3.63 -22.22
CA LYS A 115 13.31 -2.43 -21.49
C LYS A 115 12.07 -2.68 -20.65
N LEU A 116 12.06 -2.17 -19.43
CA LEU A 116 10.93 -2.29 -18.50
C LEU A 116 10.26 -0.93 -18.27
N TYR A 117 8.94 -0.96 -18.13
CA TYR A 117 8.08 0.16 -17.78
C TYR A 117 7.31 -0.21 -16.49
N THR A 118 7.69 0.42 -15.40
CA THR A 118 7.29 0.02 -14.02
C THR A 118 6.40 1.04 -13.33
N SER A 119 6.16 2.19 -13.95
CA SER A 119 5.36 3.28 -13.38
C SER A 119 4.68 4.08 -14.48
N CYS A 120 3.46 4.54 -14.18
CA CYS A 120 2.81 5.64 -14.84
C CYS A 120 2.75 6.80 -13.84
N VAL A 121 3.20 8.00 -14.22
CA VAL A 121 2.98 9.18 -13.38
C VAL A 121 1.47 9.44 -13.36
N GLN A 122 0.83 9.23 -12.20
CA GLN A 122 -0.57 9.60 -12.05
C GLN A 122 -0.72 11.10 -12.24
N LYS A 123 -1.84 11.53 -12.84
CA LYS A 123 -2.16 12.95 -12.98
C LYS A 123 -2.17 13.58 -11.58
N ILE A 124 -1.16 14.40 -11.31
CA ILE A 124 -1.08 15.17 -10.07
C ILE A 124 -2.26 16.14 -10.10
N ALA A 125 -3.09 16.11 -9.05
CA ALA A 125 -4.16 17.09 -8.93
C ALA A 125 -3.55 18.50 -8.94
N PRO A 126 -4.19 19.49 -9.60
CA PRO A 126 -3.70 20.85 -9.57
C PRO A 126 -3.56 21.31 -8.12
N PRO A 127 -2.47 21.99 -7.76
CA PRO A 127 -2.27 22.43 -6.39
C PRO A 127 -3.42 23.35 -5.96
N PRO A 128 -3.93 23.21 -4.73
CA PRO A 128 -4.98 24.10 -4.24
C PRO A 128 -4.44 25.54 -4.13
N SER A 129 -5.33 26.53 -4.25
CA SER A 129 -4.99 27.92 -3.93
C SER A 129 -4.88 28.08 -2.42
N ILE A 130 -3.68 28.41 -1.94
CA ILE A 130 -3.39 28.57 -0.51
C ILE A 130 -3.13 30.05 -0.23
N GLU A 131 -4.04 30.70 0.50
CA GLU A 131 -3.92 32.14 0.82
C GLU A 131 -2.89 32.43 1.93
N LYS A 132 -2.70 31.49 2.85
CA LYS A 132 -1.76 31.60 3.99
C LYS A 132 -1.03 30.27 4.21
N PRO A 133 0.25 30.29 4.65
CA PRO A 133 0.97 29.06 4.96
C PRO A 133 0.16 28.15 5.89
N VAL A 134 0.02 26.88 5.50
CA VAL A 134 -0.68 25.87 6.30
C VAL A 134 0.37 24.98 6.97
N GLN A 135 0.32 24.91 8.30
CA GLN A 135 1.15 24.00 9.09
C GLN A 135 0.37 22.74 9.41
N ILE A 136 0.96 21.59 9.07
CA ILE A 136 0.40 20.26 9.30
C ILE A 136 1.40 19.49 10.14
N LEU A 137 0.98 19.03 11.32
CA LEU A 137 1.76 18.13 12.15
C LEU A 137 1.22 16.72 11.97
N VAL A 138 2.11 15.76 11.69
CA VAL A 138 1.75 14.36 11.51
C VAL A 138 2.50 13.51 12.55
N ALA A 139 1.77 12.68 13.28
CA ALA A 139 2.34 11.73 14.22
C ALA A 139 1.71 10.35 14.02
N ALA A 140 2.50 9.30 14.19
CA ALA A 140 2.04 7.92 14.07
C ALA A 140 2.33 7.15 15.36
N GLY A 141 1.37 6.33 15.78
CA GLY A 141 1.49 5.51 16.98
C GLY A 141 2.56 4.40 16.84
N PRO A 142 2.84 3.70 17.94
CA PRO A 142 2.08 3.72 19.20
C PRO A 142 2.31 4.99 20.04
N PHE A 143 1.26 5.45 20.72
CA PHE A 143 1.31 6.65 21.58
C PHE A 143 1.47 6.34 23.09
N ALA A 144 1.69 5.06 23.40
CA ALA A 144 2.03 4.56 24.72
C ALA A 144 3.34 3.77 24.65
N LEU A 145 4.11 3.76 25.74
CA LEU A 145 5.32 2.95 25.86
C LEU A 145 4.92 1.48 26.12
N SER A 146 5.80 0.54 25.83
CA SER A 146 5.49 -0.90 25.89
C SER A 146 5.18 -1.44 27.30
N ASP A 147 5.60 -0.75 28.35
CA ASP A 147 5.47 -1.14 29.76
C ASP A 147 4.40 -0.36 30.53
N THR A 148 3.90 0.75 29.98
CA THR A 148 2.95 1.65 30.64
C THR A 148 1.86 2.17 29.71
N LEU A 149 0.65 2.31 30.27
CA LEU A 149 -0.50 2.95 29.63
C LEU A 149 -0.69 4.38 30.17
N SER A 150 0.39 5.07 30.53
CA SER A 150 0.37 6.49 30.96
C SER A 150 0.21 7.46 29.78
N TYR A 151 0.49 7.01 28.56
CA TYR A 151 0.44 7.82 27.34
C TYR A 151 1.32 9.07 27.43
N GLU A 152 2.49 8.96 28.05
CA GLU A 152 3.48 10.04 28.11
C GLU A 152 3.84 10.60 26.73
N PRO A 153 4.13 9.78 25.68
CA PRO A 153 4.39 10.31 24.34
C PRO A 153 3.21 11.10 23.76
N LEU A 154 1.96 10.69 24.03
CA LEU A 154 0.78 11.44 23.61
C LEU A 154 0.68 12.79 24.33
N ASN A 155 0.98 12.83 25.62
CA ASN A 155 0.93 14.06 26.41
C ASN A 155 1.97 15.06 25.90
N GLU A 156 3.20 14.62 25.66
CA GLU A 156 4.27 15.45 25.08
C GLU A 156 3.90 15.97 23.69
N LEU A 157 3.27 15.13 22.86
CA LEU A 157 2.76 15.52 21.55
C LEU A 157 1.67 16.60 21.68
N ILE A 158 0.74 16.44 22.61
CA ILE A 158 -0.32 17.44 22.88
C ILE A 158 0.31 18.77 23.31
N ASP A 159 1.32 18.75 24.18
CA ASP A 159 2.00 19.96 24.64
C ASP A 159 2.75 20.67 23.50
N LEU A 160 3.39 19.90 22.61
CA LEU A 160 3.98 20.43 21.38
C LEU A 160 2.93 21.08 20.49
N VAL A 161 1.79 20.42 20.27
CA VAL A 161 0.69 20.94 19.44
C VAL A 161 0.08 22.21 20.05
N LYS A 162 -0.06 22.30 21.37
CA LYS A 162 -0.50 23.52 22.07
C LYS A 162 0.47 24.68 21.90
N LYS A 163 1.77 24.38 21.93
CA LYS A 163 2.83 25.37 21.78
C LYS A 163 2.90 25.90 20.35
N ASP A 164 2.92 24.99 19.37
CA ASP A 164 3.18 25.34 17.97
C ASP A 164 1.89 25.74 17.23
N GLN A 165 0.72 25.34 17.74
CA GLN A 165 -0.62 25.58 17.17
C GLN A 165 -0.68 25.38 15.64
N PRO A 166 -0.35 24.17 15.12
CA PRO A 166 -0.48 23.88 13.71
C PRO A 166 -1.94 24.00 13.27
N ASN A 167 -2.19 24.24 11.99
CA ASN A 167 -3.57 24.28 11.47
C ASN A 167 -4.23 22.91 11.48
N ILE A 168 -3.44 21.84 11.26
CA ILE A 168 -3.92 20.46 11.20
C ILE A 168 -2.99 19.55 12.00
N LEU A 169 -3.57 18.68 12.83
CA LEU A 169 -2.93 17.54 13.46
C LEU A 169 -3.45 16.26 12.83
N VAL A 170 -2.57 15.45 12.23
CA VAL A 170 -2.89 14.12 11.71
C VAL A 170 -2.30 13.07 12.64
N LEU A 171 -3.15 12.26 13.24
CA LEU A 171 -2.78 11.15 14.10
C LEU A 171 -3.04 9.84 13.36
N VAL A 172 -1.97 9.12 13.03
CA VAL A 172 -2.06 7.78 12.45
C VAL A 172 -2.00 6.76 13.58
N GLY A 173 -2.95 5.86 13.62
CA GLY A 173 -2.99 4.82 14.64
C GLY A 173 -1.75 3.91 14.64
N PRO A 174 -1.59 3.07 15.66
CA PRO A 174 -2.60 2.79 16.66
C PRO A 174 -2.63 3.83 17.80
N LEU A 175 -3.82 4.34 18.12
CA LEU A 175 -4.08 5.07 19.36
C LEU A 175 -4.17 4.10 20.54
N VAL A 176 -4.78 2.93 20.33
CA VAL A 176 -4.84 1.85 21.31
C VAL A 176 -4.27 0.60 20.66
N ASP A 177 -2.99 0.34 20.87
CA ASP A 177 -2.30 -0.76 20.19
C ASP A 177 -2.77 -2.13 20.72
N ALA A 178 -3.42 -2.91 19.87
CA ALA A 178 -3.87 -4.27 20.17
C ALA A 178 -2.70 -5.21 20.54
N THR A 179 -1.48 -4.88 20.12
CA THR A 179 -0.26 -5.65 20.41
C THR A 179 0.45 -5.21 21.69
N HIS A 180 0.01 -4.12 22.34
CA HIS A 180 0.58 -3.68 23.60
C HIS A 180 0.35 -4.74 24.69
N PRO A 181 1.36 -5.14 25.50
CA PRO A 181 1.25 -6.26 26.44
C PRO A 181 0.04 -6.20 27.37
N LYS A 182 -0.23 -5.02 27.96
CA LYS A 182 -1.39 -4.82 28.87
C LYS A 182 -2.74 -4.87 28.15
N ILE A 183 -2.79 -4.48 26.87
CA ILE A 183 -4.02 -4.52 26.06
C ILE A 183 -4.30 -5.95 25.61
N ALA A 184 -3.27 -6.62 25.07
CA ALA A 184 -3.34 -8.01 24.62
C ALA A 184 -3.70 -8.99 25.76
N GLN A 185 -3.25 -8.70 26.99
CA GLN A 185 -3.56 -9.50 28.18
C GLN A 185 -4.88 -9.10 28.86
N GLY A 186 -5.63 -8.15 28.31
CA GLY A 186 -6.92 -7.71 28.87
C GLY A 186 -6.80 -7.03 30.24
N GLN A 187 -5.69 -6.36 30.54
CA GLN A 187 -5.42 -5.71 31.82
C GLN A 187 -6.07 -4.32 31.95
N ILE A 188 -7.16 -4.08 31.22
CA ILE A 188 -7.97 -2.86 31.32
C ILE A 188 -9.37 -3.24 31.84
N ALA A 189 -9.97 -2.36 32.63
CA ALA A 189 -11.27 -2.59 33.27
C ALA A 189 -12.47 -2.04 32.45
N GLU A 190 -12.28 -1.82 31.15
CA GLU A 190 -13.29 -1.28 30.22
C GLU A 190 -13.14 -1.95 28.84
N THR A 191 -14.08 -1.70 27.92
CA THR A 191 -13.98 -2.25 26.56
C THR A 191 -12.92 -1.51 25.74
N PHE A 192 -12.34 -2.15 24.72
CA PHE A 192 -11.41 -1.47 23.82
C PHE A 192 -12.04 -0.27 23.10
N SER A 193 -13.34 -0.33 22.82
CA SER A 193 -14.09 0.76 22.20
C SER A 193 -14.22 1.97 23.13
N ASP A 194 -14.54 1.74 24.40
CA ASP A 194 -14.65 2.81 25.41
C ASP A 194 -13.28 3.42 25.68
N TYR A 195 -12.26 2.57 25.81
CA TYR A 195 -10.87 2.98 26.03
C TYR A 195 -10.37 3.86 24.88
N TYR A 196 -10.62 3.46 23.63
CA TYR A 196 -10.29 4.25 22.45
C TYR A 196 -11.05 5.58 22.41
N SER A 197 -12.36 5.55 22.68
CA SER A 197 -13.20 6.76 22.71
C SER A 197 -12.67 7.76 23.74
N ARG A 198 -12.24 7.27 24.91
CA ARG A 198 -11.61 8.08 25.96
C ARG A 198 -10.28 8.68 25.52
N MET A 199 -9.47 7.97 24.74
CA MET A 199 -8.23 8.54 24.17
C MET A 199 -8.51 9.66 23.19
N VAL A 200 -9.52 9.49 22.32
CA VAL A 200 -9.94 10.53 21.37
C VAL A 200 -10.51 11.75 22.11
N GLN A 201 -11.34 11.53 23.13
CA GLN A 201 -11.87 12.59 23.99
C GLN A 201 -10.74 13.35 24.69
N LYS A 202 -9.76 12.65 25.29
CA LYS A 202 -8.59 13.26 25.91
C LYS A 202 -7.85 14.22 24.97
N ILE A 203 -7.68 13.85 23.69
CA ILE A 203 -7.05 14.70 22.68
C ILE A 203 -7.94 15.92 22.37
N GLY A 204 -9.25 15.69 22.17
CA GLY A 204 -10.23 16.75 21.92
C GLY A 204 -10.28 17.78 23.04
N ASP A 205 -10.44 17.33 24.28
CA ASP A 205 -10.52 18.15 25.48
C ASP A 205 -9.22 18.95 25.68
N ALA A 206 -8.06 18.34 25.43
CA ALA A 206 -6.78 19.01 25.60
C ALA A 206 -6.54 20.11 24.56
N LEU A 207 -7.14 20.00 23.37
CA LEU A 207 -6.99 20.97 22.28
C LEU A 207 -8.23 21.87 22.13
N ASP A 208 -9.20 21.77 23.04
CA ASP A 208 -10.42 22.54 23.00
C ASP A 208 -10.12 24.05 23.07
N GLY A 209 -10.89 24.83 22.32
CA GLY A 209 -10.69 26.27 22.17
C GLY A 209 -9.49 26.69 21.28
N LEU A 210 -8.66 25.75 20.80
CA LEU A 210 -7.61 26.05 19.81
C LEU A 210 -8.13 25.89 18.39
N ASN A 211 -7.60 26.69 17.46
CA ASN A 211 -7.99 26.63 16.04
C ASN A 211 -7.20 25.55 15.27
N ILE A 212 -7.30 24.30 15.74
CA ILE A 212 -6.56 23.14 15.23
C ILE A 212 -7.56 22.09 14.74
N LYS A 213 -7.44 21.65 13.49
CA LYS A 213 -8.24 20.52 12.99
C LYS A 213 -7.51 19.21 13.27
N VAL A 214 -8.17 18.29 13.96
CA VAL A 214 -7.61 16.96 14.25
C VAL A 214 -8.20 15.94 13.28
N ALA A 215 -7.33 15.19 12.60
CA ALA A 215 -7.70 14.05 11.76
C ALA A 215 -7.07 12.78 12.33
N VAL A 216 -7.89 11.77 12.60
CA VAL A 216 -7.42 10.46 13.07
C VAL A 216 -7.54 9.45 11.93
N ILE A 217 -6.42 8.81 11.58
CA ILE A 217 -6.35 7.76 10.57
C ILE A 217 -6.32 6.41 11.30
N ALA A 218 -7.38 5.62 11.13
CA ALA A 218 -7.52 4.31 11.74
C ALA A 218 -6.39 3.35 11.32
N SER A 219 -5.96 2.52 12.27
CA SER A 219 -5.00 1.45 12.04
C SER A 219 -5.66 0.10 12.21
N SER A 220 -5.24 -0.90 11.43
CA SER A 220 -5.61 -2.30 11.64
C SER A 220 -5.03 -2.87 12.95
N LYS A 221 -4.15 -2.12 13.63
CA LYS A 221 -3.62 -2.46 14.95
C LYS A 221 -4.38 -1.79 16.09
N ASP A 222 -5.36 -0.94 15.81
CA ASP A 222 -6.21 -0.38 16.86
C ASP A 222 -7.09 -1.47 17.47
N ALA A 223 -7.07 -1.61 18.80
CA ALA A 223 -7.77 -2.67 19.52
C ALA A 223 -9.29 -2.61 19.40
N ASN A 224 -9.86 -1.44 19.06
CA ASN A 224 -11.28 -1.27 18.79
C ASN A 224 -11.67 -1.59 17.34
N ASN A 225 -10.71 -1.82 16.45
CA ASN A 225 -10.93 -2.09 15.03
C ASN A 225 -10.69 -3.55 14.67
N LEU A 226 -11.28 -3.96 13.55
CA LEU A 226 -10.95 -5.25 12.93
C LEU A 226 -9.55 -5.17 12.30
N PRO A 227 -8.71 -6.22 12.46
CA PRO A 227 -7.34 -6.23 11.95
C PRO A 227 -7.28 -6.53 10.44
N VAL A 228 -8.04 -5.77 9.65
CA VAL A 228 -8.19 -5.96 8.20
C VAL A 228 -7.97 -4.63 7.49
N TYR A 229 -7.22 -4.67 6.39
CA TYR A 229 -7.03 -3.55 5.48
C TYR A 229 -7.92 -3.70 4.23
N PRO A 230 -8.50 -2.61 3.69
CA PRO A 230 -8.50 -1.25 4.22
C PRO A 230 -9.35 -1.13 5.49
N THR A 231 -8.82 -0.44 6.51
CA THR A 231 -9.50 -0.25 7.79
C THR A 231 -10.46 0.93 7.70
N PRO A 232 -11.75 0.77 8.05
CA PRO A 232 -12.71 1.86 8.01
C PRO A 232 -12.43 2.91 9.11
N PRO A 233 -12.90 4.15 8.94
CA PRO A 233 -12.95 5.14 10.01
C PRO A 233 -13.88 4.72 11.14
#